data_AF-A0A538RZ33-F1
#
_entry.id   AF-A0A538RZ33-F1
#
_cell.length_a   1.000
_cell.length_b   1.000
_cell.length_c   1.000
_cell.angle_alpha   90.00
_cell.angle_beta   90.00
_cell.angle_gamma   90.00
#
_symmetry.space_group_name_H-M   'P 1'
#
loop_
_entity.id
_entity.type
_entity.pdbx_description
1 polymer ?
#
loop_
_entity_poly.entity_id
_entity_poly.type
_entity_poly.pdbx_seq_one_letter_code
_entity_poly.pdbx_strand_id
1 'polypeptide(L)'
;TLPAGVAFVSANFSQGTTSNTGNTVTANLGTVAAGATVTGTIVVTATEDGSLTDTATVSTTTAESNTQNNTASATTVVTEGAITGTASAINGFERSPLTNATVATFTHAGGAEPAGNFTATIDWGDGTTSTGTVTLSGTTYSVAGSHTYLDERNFPVKVTVTDDNGTATINATAAILEELLPDGTRGTPNQRFISEVYRDMLGRKVDPSGLATWSGLLDAGVSQLQVVQDIQNEPQAHEFFQHETDLLYQQYLHRTADPSGLTTGTNFFVAGGTVEQFATFLVTSPEFNQTQTNGSNDSWLNAFYQDALGRSVDAAGQAAWDQAFAAGVTRAQVATAIFASDEYRQHLVESMYEHFLDRPSDPGGLAAWTGQLKLGGTDFELIAGMTDTTSQEFFNKTAP
;
A
#
# COMPACT_ATOMS: atom_id res chain seq x y z
N THR A 1 15.45 -48.41 -12.94
CA THR A 1 16.27 -47.19 -12.83
C THR A 1 15.49 -46.21 -12.02
N LEU A 2 16.07 -45.76 -10.91
CA LEU A 2 15.45 -44.78 -10.03
C LEU A 2 15.23 -43.46 -10.80
N PRO A 3 14.10 -42.77 -10.56
CA PRO A 3 13.85 -41.47 -11.15
C PRO A 3 14.88 -40.43 -10.69
N ALA A 4 14.92 -39.26 -11.34
CA ALA A 4 15.58 -38.09 -10.75
C ALA A 4 14.78 -37.61 -9.51
N GLY A 5 15.41 -36.88 -8.59
CA GLY A 5 14.74 -36.39 -7.38
C GLY A 5 14.56 -37.44 -6.26
N VAL A 6 15.32 -38.54 -6.29
CA VAL A 6 15.38 -39.51 -5.19
C VAL A 6 16.82 -39.87 -4.82
N ALA A 7 17.05 -40.11 -3.53
CA ALA A 7 18.28 -40.65 -2.99
C ALA A 7 18.11 -42.15 -2.64
N PHE A 8 19.01 -43.00 -3.10
CA PHE A 8 19.00 -44.43 -2.79
C PHE A 8 19.27 -44.69 -1.30
N VAL A 9 18.45 -45.52 -0.66
CA VAL A 9 18.64 -45.92 0.75
C VAL A 9 19.04 -47.39 0.85
N SER A 10 18.26 -48.31 0.27
CA SER A 10 18.56 -49.75 0.29
C SER A 10 17.87 -50.53 -0.82
N ALA A 11 18.39 -51.72 -1.13
CA ALA A 11 17.75 -52.70 -1.99
C ALA A 11 17.95 -54.08 -1.40
N ASN A 12 16.87 -54.84 -1.21
CA ASN A 12 16.90 -56.18 -0.65
C ASN A 12 16.04 -57.10 -1.52
N PHE A 13 16.62 -58.19 -2.03
CA PHE A 13 15.93 -59.17 -2.87
C PHE A 13 16.00 -60.56 -2.23
N SER A 14 14.95 -61.36 -2.42
CA SER A 14 14.86 -62.71 -1.85
C SER A 14 15.84 -63.72 -2.46
N GLN A 15 16.49 -63.34 -3.57
CA GLN A 15 17.47 -64.15 -4.28
C GLN A 15 18.46 -63.22 -5.01
N GLY A 16 19.72 -63.67 -5.11
CA GLY A 16 20.74 -63.00 -5.89
C GLY A 16 21.52 -61.95 -5.12
N THR A 17 22.19 -61.07 -5.86
CA THR A 17 22.96 -59.95 -5.30
C THR A 17 22.51 -58.63 -5.89
N THR A 18 22.59 -57.56 -5.11
CA THR A 18 22.20 -56.21 -5.52
C THR A 18 23.39 -55.27 -5.51
N SER A 19 23.47 -54.39 -6.50
CA SER A 19 24.39 -53.26 -6.54
C SER A 19 23.67 -51.99 -6.95
N ASN A 20 24.17 -50.84 -6.52
CA ASN A 20 23.70 -49.54 -6.98
C ASN A 20 24.88 -48.79 -7.63
N THR A 21 24.65 -48.27 -8.84
CA THR A 21 25.60 -47.40 -9.55
C THR A 21 24.83 -46.21 -10.10
N GLY A 22 25.03 -45.03 -9.50
CA GLY A 22 24.22 -43.84 -9.80
C GLY A 22 22.75 -44.11 -9.52
N ASN A 23 21.87 -43.77 -10.47
CA ASN A 23 20.42 -44.00 -10.32
C ASN A 23 19.99 -45.41 -10.76
N THR A 24 20.92 -46.32 -11.05
CA THR A 24 20.58 -47.69 -11.47
C THR A 24 20.85 -48.66 -10.34
N VAL A 25 19.78 -49.29 -9.83
CA VAL A 25 19.85 -50.47 -8.96
C VAL A 25 19.80 -51.71 -9.84
N THR A 26 20.81 -52.57 -9.74
CA THR A 26 20.92 -53.82 -10.50
C THR A 26 20.80 -55.00 -9.54
N ALA A 27 19.85 -55.90 -9.80
CA ALA A 27 19.71 -57.16 -9.07
C ALA A 27 20.07 -58.35 -9.98
N ASN A 28 21.16 -59.04 -9.64
CA ASN A 28 21.60 -60.25 -10.33
C ASN A 28 20.93 -61.48 -9.69
N LEU A 29 19.78 -61.88 -10.23
CA LEU A 29 18.93 -62.92 -9.62
C LEU A 29 19.44 -64.36 -9.82
N GLY A 30 20.33 -64.59 -10.79
CA GLY A 30 20.78 -65.93 -11.16
C GLY A 30 19.67 -66.77 -11.79
N THR A 31 19.66 -68.08 -11.54
CA THR A 31 18.63 -68.98 -12.07
C THR A 31 17.35 -68.90 -11.23
N VAL A 32 16.25 -68.46 -11.84
CA VAL A 32 14.91 -68.51 -11.24
C VAL A 32 14.18 -69.74 -11.80
N ALA A 33 13.76 -70.65 -10.93
CA ALA A 33 13.08 -71.87 -11.35
C ALA A 33 11.72 -71.58 -12.01
N ALA A 34 11.26 -72.45 -12.90
CA ALA A 34 9.97 -72.29 -13.55
C ALA A 34 8.83 -72.23 -12.51
N GLY A 35 8.02 -71.18 -12.58
CA GLY A 35 6.95 -70.91 -11.61
C GLY A 35 7.40 -70.34 -10.26
N ALA A 36 8.70 -70.14 -10.04
CA ALA A 36 9.20 -69.47 -8.84
C ALA A 36 9.01 -67.95 -8.92
N THR A 37 8.92 -67.31 -7.76
CA THR A 37 8.80 -65.85 -7.63
C THR A 37 9.95 -65.32 -6.81
N VAL A 38 10.64 -64.30 -7.33
CA VAL A 38 11.64 -63.52 -6.59
C VAL A 38 11.04 -62.16 -6.27
N THR A 39 11.11 -61.75 -5.02
CA THR A 39 10.59 -60.46 -4.56
C THR A 39 11.72 -59.58 -4.08
N GLY A 40 11.68 -58.29 -4.41
CA GLY A 40 12.63 -57.30 -3.90
C GLY A 40 11.94 -56.04 -3.42
N THR A 41 12.57 -55.37 -2.46
CA THR A 41 12.16 -54.06 -1.95
C THR A 41 13.32 -53.10 -2.14
N ILE A 42 13.04 -51.98 -2.82
CA ILE A 42 13.96 -50.86 -2.96
C ILE A 42 13.38 -49.72 -2.13
N VAL A 43 14.21 -49.14 -1.26
CA VAL A 43 13.85 -47.97 -0.45
C VAL A 43 14.66 -46.79 -0.95
N VAL A 44 13.97 -45.69 -1.19
CA VAL A 44 14.53 -44.40 -1.58
C VAL A 44 13.93 -43.31 -0.70
N THR A 45 14.63 -42.19 -0.56
CA THR A 45 14.10 -40.95 0.01
C THR A 45 13.86 -39.98 -1.13
N ALA A 46 12.65 -39.44 -1.26
CA ALA A 46 12.39 -38.34 -2.19
C ALA A 46 13.14 -37.10 -1.72
N THR A 47 13.78 -36.39 -2.65
CA THR A 47 14.52 -35.14 -2.36
C THR A 47 13.79 -33.91 -2.86
N GLU A 48 12.77 -34.10 -3.69
CA GLU A 48 11.91 -33.07 -4.28
C GLU A 48 10.49 -33.66 -4.33
N ASP A 49 9.47 -32.80 -4.35
CA ASP A 49 8.10 -33.20 -4.61
C ASP A 49 7.84 -33.49 -6.10
N GLY A 50 6.61 -33.91 -6.42
CA GLY A 50 6.18 -34.20 -7.78
C GLY A 50 6.04 -35.68 -8.10
N SER A 51 5.97 -35.99 -9.40
CA SER A 51 5.61 -37.32 -9.90
C SER A 51 6.87 -38.15 -10.19
N LEU A 52 7.15 -39.12 -9.32
CA LEU A 52 8.31 -39.99 -9.41
C LEU A 52 7.91 -41.31 -10.08
N THR A 53 8.44 -41.58 -11.27
CA THR A 53 8.18 -42.84 -11.99
C THR A 53 9.43 -43.73 -11.96
N ASP A 54 9.35 -44.84 -11.23
CA ASP A 54 10.36 -45.90 -11.28
C ASP A 54 10.02 -46.87 -12.42
N THR A 55 11.06 -47.37 -13.08
CA THR A 55 10.93 -48.36 -14.17
C THR A 55 11.87 -49.52 -13.91
N ALA A 56 11.28 -50.71 -13.73
CA ALA A 56 11.98 -51.97 -13.63
C ALA A 56 12.04 -52.64 -15.00
N THR A 57 13.23 -53.12 -15.38
CA THR A 57 13.43 -53.95 -16.56
C THR A 57 14.09 -55.26 -16.17
N VAL A 58 13.69 -56.35 -16.83
CA VAL A 58 14.29 -57.67 -16.64
C VAL A 58 14.83 -58.19 -17.97
N SER A 59 15.95 -58.89 -17.92
CA SER A 59 16.54 -59.56 -19.06
C SER A 59 17.03 -60.96 -18.66
N THR A 60 17.06 -61.87 -19.63
CA THR A 60 17.56 -63.23 -19.46
C THR A 60 18.52 -63.58 -20.60
N THR A 61 19.41 -64.54 -20.36
CA THR A 61 20.31 -65.11 -21.36
C THR A 61 19.69 -66.30 -22.12
N THR A 62 18.56 -66.83 -21.65
CA THR A 62 17.79 -67.89 -22.33
C THR A 62 16.84 -67.31 -23.37
N ALA A 63 16.44 -68.10 -24.38
CA ALA A 63 15.48 -67.65 -25.39
C ALA A 63 14.14 -67.27 -24.74
N GLU A 64 13.75 -66.00 -24.89
CA GLU A 64 12.49 -65.42 -24.41
C GLU A 64 11.58 -65.17 -25.63
N SER A 65 10.31 -65.56 -25.50
CA SER A 65 9.32 -65.50 -26.59
C SER A 65 8.45 -64.25 -26.53
N ASN A 66 8.36 -63.62 -25.35
CA ASN A 66 7.64 -62.38 -25.16
C ASN A 66 8.55 -61.37 -24.47
N THR A 67 9.05 -60.37 -25.19
CA THR A 67 9.89 -59.32 -24.60
C THR A 67 9.08 -58.10 -24.16
N GLN A 68 7.78 -58.04 -24.49
CA GLN A 68 6.91 -56.90 -24.17
C GLN A 68 6.51 -56.85 -22.69
N ASN A 69 6.67 -57.97 -21.96
CA ASN A 69 6.42 -58.05 -20.51
C ASN A 69 7.69 -57.85 -19.66
N ASN A 70 8.82 -57.47 -20.27
CA ASN A 70 10.09 -57.31 -19.57
C ASN A 70 10.25 -55.94 -18.88
N THR A 71 9.23 -55.08 -18.97
CA THR A 71 9.25 -53.74 -18.38
C THR A 71 7.99 -53.53 -17.56
N ALA A 72 8.15 -52.96 -16.37
CA ALA A 72 7.06 -52.47 -15.55
C ALA A 72 7.45 -51.11 -14.95
N SER A 73 6.48 -50.22 -14.81
CA SER A 73 6.69 -48.91 -14.19
C SER A 73 5.63 -48.66 -13.12
N ALA A 74 6.02 -47.92 -12.09
CA ALA A 74 5.13 -47.46 -11.04
C ALA A 74 5.40 -45.99 -10.76
N THR A 75 4.32 -45.20 -10.68
CA THR A 75 4.39 -43.77 -10.39
C THR A 75 3.90 -43.50 -8.98
N THR A 76 4.69 -42.77 -8.20
CA THR A 76 4.32 -42.26 -6.87
C THR A 76 4.32 -40.74 -6.92
N VAL A 77 3.27 -40.12 -6.39
CA VAL A 77 3.21 -38.67 -6.24
C VAL A 77 3.71 -38.31 -4.84
N VAL A 78 4.79 -37.55 -4.77
CA VAL A 78 5.24 -36.88 -3.56
C VAL A 78 4.63 -35.50 -3.57
N THR A 79 3.96 -35.13 -2.49
CA THR A 79 3.29 -33.82 -2.38
C THR A 79 4.12 -32.89 -1.54
N GLU A 80 4.22 -31.64 -1.97
CA GLU A 80 4.82 -30.57 -1.18
C GLU A 80 4.14 -30.42 0.18
N GLY A 81 4.94 -30.07 1.20
CA GLY A 81 4.43 -29.73 2.50
C GLY A 81 3.53 -28.49 2.41
N ALA A 82 2.44 -28.49 3.18
CA ALA A 82 1.65 -27.27 3.31
C ALA A 82 2.42 -26.23 4.15
N ILE A 83 2.50 -25.00 3.64
CA ILE A 83 2.90 -23.83 4.42
C ILE A 83 1.68 -23.38 5.24
N THR A 84 1.78 -23.46 6.57
CA THR A 84 0.73 -22.98 7.48
C THR A 84 1.24 -21.77 8.23
N GLY A 85 0.66 -20.60 7.94
CA GLY A 85 1.07 -19.33 8.51
C GLY A 85 0.19 -18.84 9.65
N THR A 86 0.75 -17.97 10.48
CA THR A 86 0.05 -17.22 11.52
C THR A 86 0.53 -15.78 11.48
N ALA A 87 -0.41 -14.83 11.48
CA ALA A 87 -0.10 -13.41 11.50
C ALA A 87 0.57 -13.00 12.82
N SER A 88 1.50 -12.06 12.74
CA SER A 88 2.06 -11.38 13.91
C SER A 88 1.40 -10.01 14.09
N ALA A 89 1.33 -9.53 15.33
CA ALA A 89 0.87 -8.17 15.60
C ALA A 89 1.90 -7.16 15.07
N ILE A 90 1.43 -6.21 14.26
CA ILE A 90 2.24 -5.13 13.72
C ILE A 90 1.68 -3.85 14.32
N ASN A 91 2.42 -3.25 15.26
CA ASN A 91 2.04 -1.99 15.90
C ASN A 91 3.11 -0.95 15.60
N GLY A 92 2.70 0.27 15.30
CA GLY A 92 3.61 1.34 14.96
C GLY A 92 2.98 2.72 15.08
N PHE A 93 3.76 3.72 14.70
CA PHE A 93 3.30 5.09 14.59
C PHE A 93 3.53 5.55 13.16
N GLU A 94 2.64 6.38 12.65
CA GLU A 94 2.84 6.98 11.34
C GLU A 94 4.15 7.79 11.34
N ARG A 95 4.79 7.83 10.17
CA ARG A 95 6.11 8.45 9.91
C ARG A 95 7.26 7.91 10.75
N SER A 96 7.02 6.88 11.57
CA SER A 96 8.04 6.19 12.36
C SER A 96 8.38 4.84 11.72
N PRO A 97 9.67 4.55 11.44
CA PRO A 97 10.03 3.34 10.73
C PRO A 97 9.84 2.09 11.59
N LEU A 98 9.06 1.13 11.08
CA LEU A 98 9.13 -0.26 11.51
C LEU A 98 10.45 -0.84 10.99
N THR A 99 11.32 -1.31 11.90
CA THR A 99 12.63 -1.85 11.54
C THR A 99 12.69 -3.34 11.85
N ASN A 100 12.83 -4.17 10.82
CA ASN A 100 12.87 -5.63 10.92
C ASN A 100 11.73 -6.21 11.78
N ALA A 101 10.53 -5.64 11.66
CA ALA A 101 9.35 -6.09 12.38
C ALA A 101 8.92 -7.46 11.84
N THR A 102 8.69 -8.42 12.73
CA THR A 102 8.12 -9.72 12.34
C THR A 102 6.64 -9.54 12.01
N VAL A 103 6.27 -9.80 10.75
CA VAL A 103 4.91 -9.61 10.23
C VAL A 103 4.10 -10.90 10.20
N ALA A 104 4.78 -12.04 10.13
CA ALA A 104 4.16 -13.36 10.15
C ALA A 104 5.14 -14.43 10.63
N THR A 105 4.59 -15.55 11.06
CA THR A 105 5.31 -16.81 11.28
C THR A 105 4.67 -17.92 10.46
N PHE A 106 5.42 -18.96 10.13
CA PHE A 106 4.86 -20.13 9.47
C PHE A 106 5.61 -21.41 9.83
N THR A 107 4.97 -22.55 9.55
CA THR A 107 5.58 -23.88 9.61
C THR A 107 5.38 -24.59 8.28
N HIS A 108 6.32 -25.46 7.95
CA HIS A 108 6.25 -26.31 6.77
C HIS A 108 5.95 -27.77 7.16
N ALA A 109 4.91 -28.36 6.58
CA ALA A 109 4.47 -29.71 6.97
C ALA A 109 5.46 -30.81 6.57
N GLY A 110 6.31 -30.56 5.56
CA GLY A 110 7.41 -31.45 5.16
C GLY A 110 8.56 -31.52 6.18
N GLY A 111 8.56 -30.63 7.17
CA GLY A 111 9.63 -30.48 8.16
C GLY A 111 10.44 -29.21 7.95
N ALA A 112 11.53 -29.07 8.70
CA ALA A 112 12.39 -27.89 8.60
C ALA A 112 13.36 -28.01 7.42
N GLU A 113 13.24 -27.07 6.50
CA GLU A 113 14.11 -26.83 5.35
C GLU A 113 14.95 -25.55 5.52
N PRO A 114 16.03 -25.38 4.74
CA PRO A 114 16.80 -24.14 4.74
C PRO A 114 15.90 -22.92 4.48
N ALA A 115 16.01 -21.88 5.30
CA ALA A 115 15.19 -20.67 5.16
C ALA A 115 15.34 -20.00 3.77
N GLY A 116 16.46 -20.21 3.09
CA GLY A 116 16.71 -19.71 1.73
C GLY A 116 15.91 -20.39 0.63
N ASN A 117 15.20 -21.50 0.93
CA ASN A 117 14.23 -22.11 0.00
C ASN A 117 12.96 -21.25 -0.10
N PHE A 118 12.63 -20.52 0.96
CA PHE A 118 11.44 -19.69 1.01
C PHE A 118 11.74 -18.27 0.57
N THR A 119 10.84 -17.72 -0.25
CA THR A 119 10.78 -16.29 -0.54
C THR A 119 9.53 -15.70 0.11
N ALA A 120 9.60 -14.43 0.52
CA ALA A 120 8.47 -13.74 1.09
C ALA A 120 8.30 -12.35 0.45
N THR A 121 7.06 -11.97 0.17
CA THR A 121 6.66 -10.62 -0.22
C THR A 121 5.63 -10.11 0.77
N ILE A 122 5.77 -8.85 1.18
CA ILE A 122 4.90 -8.16 2.12
C ILE A 122 4.22 -7.02 1.35
N ASP A 123 2.91 -7.10 1.23
CA ASP A 123 2.05 -6.00 0.80
C ASP A 123 1.56 -5.30 2.06
N TRP A 124 1.96 -4.05 2.25
CA TRP A 124 1.74 -3.31 3.48
C TRP A 124 0.33 -2.74 3.60
N GLY A 125 -0.49 -2.87 2.54
CA GLY A 125 -1.88 -2.41 2.54
C GLY A 125 -2.07 -0.93 2.23
N ASP A 126 -0.98 -0.19 1.97
CA ASP A 126 -0.97 1.23 1.58
C ASP A 126 -0.58 1.44 0.10
N GLY A 127 -0.63 0.37 -0.70
CA GLY A 127 -0.21 0.36 -2.10
C GLY A 127 1.29 0.10 -2.30
N THR A 128 2.07 -0.05 -1.24
CA THR A 128 3.49 -0.39 -1.32
C THR A 128 3.76 -1.85 -0.96
N THR A 129 4.86 -2.40 -1.51
CA THR A 129 5.29 -3.77 -1.25
C THR A 129 6.80 -3.84 -1.00
N SER A 130 7.23 -4.78 -0.16
CA SER A 130 8.65 -5.09 0.05
C SER A 130 8.92 -6.59 0.05
N THR A 131 10.17 -6.99 -0.12
CA THR A 131 10.60 -8.35 0.20
C THR A 131 10.62 -8.56 1.72
N GLY A 132 10.31 -9.77 2.15
CA GLY A 132 10.45 -10.22 3.54
C GLY A 132 11.71 -11.05 3.73
N THR A 133 12.35 -10.93 4.90
CA THR A 133 13.46 -11.79 5.31
C THR A 133 12.90 -13.00 6.07
N VAL A 134 13.15 -14.20 5.57
CA VAL A 134 12.77 -15.46 6.23
C VAL A 134 13.91 -15.94 7.12
N THR A 135 13.61 -16.23 8.37
CA THR A 135 14.56 -16.84 9.32
C THR A 135 13.92 -18.06 9.97
N LEU A 136 14.74 -19.07 10.31
CA LEU A 136 14.28 -20.31 10.93
C LEU A 136 14.79 -20.42 12.38
N SER A 137 13.89 -20.80 13.29
CA SER A 137 14.23 -21.18 14.67
C SER A 137 13.49 -22.47 15.03
N GLY A 138 14.24 -23.56 15.19
CA GLY A 138 13.66 -24.89 15.37
C GLY A 138 12.89 -25.32 14.12
N THR A 139 11.57 -25.43 14.21
CA THR A 139 10.67 -25.78 13.10
C THR A 139 9.76 -24.62 12.67
N THR A 140 9.96 -23.43 13.24
CA THR A 140 9.14 -22.25 12.96
C THR A 140 9.96 -21.22 12.20
N TYR A 141 9.37 -20.72 11.11
CA TYR A 141 9.90 -19.63 10.31
C TYR A 141 9.27 -18.31 10.74
N SER A 142 10.05 -17.24 10.67
CA SER A 142 9.60 -15.87 10.87
C SER A 142 9.88 -15.05 9.62
N VAL A 143 8.90 -14.25 9.20
CA VAL A 143 9.03 -13.28 8.11
C VAL A 143 9.14 -11.89 8.73
N ALA A 144 10.25 -11.20 8.47
CA ALA A 144 10.48 -9.84 8.92
C ALA A 144 10.59 -8.85 7.76
N GLY A 145 10.10 -7.62 7.96
CA GLY A 145 10.18 -6.53 7.00
C GLY A 145 10.40 -5.19 7.67
N SER A 146 10.74 -4.16 6.89
CA SER A 146 10.82 -2.78 7.36
C SER A 146 9.95 -1.90 6.48
N HIS A 147 9.23 -0.95 7.09
CA HIS A 147 8.30 -0.06 6.41
C HIS A 147 7.99 1.19 7.23
N THR A 148 7.58 2.25 6.55
CA THR A 148 7.10 3.48 7.21
C THR A 148 5.74 3.83 6.60
N TYR A 149 4.70 3.73 7.40
CA TYR A 149 3.37 4.24 7.04
C TYR A 149 3.38 5.76 7.14
N LEU A 150 2.70 6.44 6.21
CA LEU A 150 2.62 7.91 6.15
C LEU A 150 1.35 8.47 6.79
N ASP A 151 0.55 7.60 7.39
CA ASP A 151 -0.78 7.89 7.89
C ASP A 151 -1.20 6.81 8.91
N GLU A 152 -2.03 7.17 9.88
CA GLU A 152 -2.49 6.33 10.98
C GLU A 152 -3.83 5.67 10.69
N ARG A 153 -3.83 4.34 10.68
CA ARG A 153 -5.04 3.50 10.54
C ARG A 153 -4.69 2.04 10.70
N ASN A 154 -5.71 1.21 10.55
CA ASN A 154 -5.53 -0.21 10.33
C ASN A 154 -5.27 -0.50 8.85
N PHE A 155 -4.06 -0.97 8.53
CA PHE A 155 -3.73 -1.41 7.17
C PHE A 155 -3.85 -2.94 7.04
N PRO A 156 -4.55 -3.45 6.01
CA PRO A 156 -4.61 -4.88 5.73
C PRO A 156 -3.28 -5.35 5.13
N VAL A 157 -2.43 -5.99 5.94
CA VAL A 157 -1.14 -6.49 5.50
C VAL A 157 -1.30 -7.89 4.93
N LYS A 158 -0.76 -8.14 3.74
CA LYS A 158 -0.77 -9.46 3.10
C LYS A 158 0.65 -9.95 2.90
N VAL A 159 1.00 -11.03 3.61
CA VAL A 159 2.30 -11.70 3.48
C VAL A 159 2.13 -12.93 2.60
N THR A 160 2.84 -12.97 1.48
CA THR A 160 2.89 -14.14 0.59
C THR A 160 4.22 -14.83 0.81
N VAL A 161 4.18 -16.10 1.23
CA VAL A 161 5.36 -16.97 1.33
C VAL A 161 5.27 -17.99 0.22
N THR A 162 6.34 -18.10 -0.56
CA THR A 162 6.44 -19.02 -1.68
C THR A 162 7.65 -19.92 -1.49
N ASP A 163 7.42 -21.20 -1.66
CA ASP A 163 8.42 -22.24 -1.87
C ASP A 163 8.45 -22.61 -3.36
N ASP A 164 9.33 -23.53 -3.75
CA ASP A 164 9.48 -24.04 -5.10
C ASP A 164 8.15 -24.45 -5.78
N ASN A 165 7.24 -25.13 -5.06
CA ASN A 165 5.97 -25.63 -5.56
C ASN A 165 4.76 -25.31 -4.65
N GLY A 166 5.00 -24.59 -3.55
CA GLY A 166 3.98 -24.18 -2.59
C GLY A 166 3.84 -22.66 -2.46
N THR A 167 2.64 -22.15 -2.20
CA THR A 167 2.45 -20.75 -1.80
C THR A 167 1.38 -20.64 -0.74
N ALA A 168 1.62 -19.81 0.26
CA ALA A 168 0.65 -19.44 1.28
C ALA A 168 0.51 -17.93 1.39
N THR A 169 -0.71 -17.49 1.64
CA THR A 169 -1.03 -16.10 1.95
C THR A 169 -1.46 -16.00 3.40
N ILE A 170 -0.82 -15.09 4.14
CA ILE A 170 -1.06 -14.83 5.55
C ILE A 170 -1.56 -13.39 5.64
N ASN A 171 -2.81 -13.23 6.08
CA ASN A 171 -3.40 -11.89 6.27
C ASN A 171 -3.12 -11.44 7.70
N ALA A 172 -2.49 -10.29 7.84
CA ALA A 172 -2.22 -9.59 9.08
C ALA A 172 -2.87 -8.21 9.06
N THR A 173 -2.77 -7.49 10.17
CA THR A 173 -3.21 -6.09 10.26
C THR A 173 -2.13 -5.30 10.95
N ALA A 174 -1.71 -4.20 10.33
CA ALA A 174 -0.90 -3.19 11.00
C ALA A 174 -1.83 -2.20 11.69
N ALA A 175 -1.68 -2.05 13.00
CA ALA A 175 -2.33 -1.00 13.78
C ALA A 175 -1.33 0.14 13.93
N ILE A 176 -1.50 1.15 13.07
CA ILE A 176 -0.66 2.36 13.07
C ILE A 176 -1.45 3.46 13.77
N LEU A 177 -0.79 4.09 14.74
CA LEU A 177 -1.33 5.22 15.48
C LEU A 177 -0.63 6.51 15.06
N GLU A 178 -1.20 7.63 15.45
CA GLU A 178 -0.61 8.96 15.24
C GLU A 178 0.89 9.05 15.59
N GLU A 179 1.62 9.85 14.81
CA GLU A 179 3.02 10.21 14.99
C GLU A 179 3.31 10.58 16.45
N LEU A 180 4.44 10.08 16.96
CA LEU A 180 4.87 10.43 18.30
C LEU A 180 5.19 11.93 18.38
N LEU A 181 4.86 12.52 19.54
CA LEU A 181 5.19 13.90 19.85
C LEU A 181 6.71 14.12 19.74
N PRO A 182 7.17 15.39 19.62
CA PRO A 182 8.59 15.70 19.52
C PRO A 182 9.47 15.14 20.65
N ASP A 183 8.88 14.85 21.81
CA ASP A 183 9.56 14.24 22.96
C ASP A 183 9.58 12.70 22.95
N GLY A 184 9.01 12.06 21.92
CA GLY A 184 8.92 10.61 21.75
C GLY A 184 7.77 9.96 22.53
N THR A 185 6.86 10.75 23.13
CA THR A 185 5.72 10.23 23.90
C THR A 185 4.41 10.29 23.10
N ARG A 186 3.36 9.66 23.64
CA ARG A 186 1.98 9.76 23.13
C ARG A 186 1.25 11.03 23.60
N GLY A 187 1.77 11.73 24.60
CA GLY A 187 1.11 12.87 25.24
C GLY A 187 -0.34 12.65 25.70
N THR A 188 -1.01 13.77 25.98
CA THR A 188 -2.46 13.83 26.29
C THR A 188 -3.31 13.81 25.00
N PRO A 189 -4.62 13.53 25.09
CA PRO A 189 -5.50 13.62 23.92
C PRO A 189 -5.46 15.00 23.24
N ASN A 190 -5.43 16.09 24.01
CA ASN A 190 -5.33 17.44 23.46
C ASN A 190 -4.00 17.67 22.74
N GLN A 191 -2.90 17.12 23.25
CA GLN A 191 -1.60 17.21 22.57
C GLN A 191 -1.56 16.44 21.27
N ARG A 192 -2.15 15.24 21.21
CA ARG A 192 -2.26 14.47 19.96
C ARG A 192 -3.12 15.18 18.94
N PHE A 193 -4.28 15.70 19.35
CA PHE A 193 -5.12 16.51 18.47
C PHE A 193 -4.35 17.68 17.83
N ILE A 194 -3.51 18.38 18.59
CA ILE A 194 -2.69 19.47 18.03
C ILE A 194 -1.59 18.94 17.10
N SER A 195 -0.97 17.79 17.41
CA SER A 195 0.01 17.14 16.52
C SER A 195 -0.60 16.90 15.13
N GLU A 196 -1.81 16.37 15.13
CA GLU A 196 -2.58 15.96 13.94
C GLU A 196 -3.03 17.16 13.12
N VAL A 197 -3.56 18.19 13.77
CA VAL A 197 -3.86 19.47 13.11
C VAL A 197 -2.61 20.03 12.42
N TYR A 198 -1.44 19.98 13.06
CA TYR A 198 -0.20 20.44 12.45
C TYR A 198 0.25 19.55 11.28
N ARG A 199 0.07 18.23 11.39
CA ARG A 199 0.39 17.27 10.35
C ARG A 199 -0.46 17.47 9.10
N ASP A 200 -1.77 17.44 9.26
CA ASP A 200 -2.72 17.47 8.15
C ASP A 200 -2.87 18.88 7.59
N MET A 201 -2.92 19.92 8.43
CA MET A 201 -3.18 21.28 7.96
C MET A 201 -1.92 22.04 7.56
N LEU A 202 -0.76 21.74 8.16
CA LEU A 202 0.49 22.50 7.94
C LEU A 202 1.62 21.66 7.35
N GLY A 203 1.44 20.36 7.19
CA GLY A 203 2.45 19.47 6.63
C GLY A 203 3.72 19.32 7.49
N ARG A 204 3.71 19.74 8.76
CA ARG A 204 4.90 19.65 9.64
C ARG A 204 4.56 19.20 11.07
N LYS A 205 5.60 18.81 11.83
CA LYS A 205 5.43 18.52 13.26
C LYS A 205 5.14 19.82 13.99
N VAL A 206 4.25 19.75 14.98
CA VAL A 206 4.13 20.79 15.97
C VAL A 206 5.46 20.93 16.74
N ASP A 207 5.92 22.17 16.92
CA ASP A 207 7.09 22.45 17.75
C ASP A 207 6.71 22.50 19.24
N PRO A 208 7.65 22.34 20.17
CA PRO A 208 7.33 22.30 21.61
C PRO A 208 6.59 23.53 22.13
N SER A 209 6.81 24.71 21.54
CA SER A 209 6.18 25.96 21.99
C SER A 209 4.74 26.09 21.49
N GLY A 210 4.50 25.76 20.22
CA GLY A 210 3.16 25.65 19.67
C GLY A 210 2.35 24.60 20.42
N LEU A 211 2.91 23.40 20.64
CA LEU A 211 2.24 22.32 21.34
C LEU A 211 1.77 22.76 22.73
N ALA A 212 2.66 23.38 23.53
CA ALA A 212 2.33 23.87 24.86
C ALA A 212 1.25 24.96 24.84
N THR A 213 1.30 25.86 23.85
CA THR A 213 0.36 26.97 23.72
C THR A 213 -1.04 26.47 23.39
N TRP A 214 -1.16 25.69 22.31
CA TRP A 214 -2.46 25.26 21.80
C TRP A 214 -3.13 24.20 22.67
N SER A 215 -2.35 23.21 23.15
CA SER A 215 -2.91 22.23 24.09
C SER A 215 -3.31 22.86 25.42
N GLY A 216 -2.61 23.92 25.87
CA GLY A 216 -2.99 24.69 27.05
C GLY A 216 -4.33 25.42 26.90
N LEU A 217 -4.67 25.91 25.70
CA LEU A 217 -6.00 26.49 25.42
C LEU A 217 -7.11 25.43 25.49
N LEU A 218 -6.86 24.25 24.91
CA LEU A 218 -7.80 23.13 24.98
C LEU A 218 -8.00 22.65 26.42
N ASP A 219 -6.92 22.55 27.20
CA ASP A 219 -6.97 22.20 28.63
C ASP A 219 -7.75 23.24 29.45
N ALA A 220 -7.75 24.51 29.03
CA ALA A 220 -8.54 25.59 29.62
C ALA A 220 -10.01 25.61 29.15
N GLY A 221 -10.40 24.71 28.24
CA GLY A 221 -11.78 24.57 27.76
C GLY A 221 -12.13 25.40 26.53
N VAL A 222 -11.14 25.95 25.81
CA VAL A 222 -11.36 26.51 24.46
C VAL A 222 -11.74 25.37 23.51
N SER A 223 -12.70 25.59 22.61
CA SER A 223 -13.11 24.55 21.66
C SER A 223 -12.02 24.25 20.62
N GLN A 224 -12.02 23.02 20.10
CA GLN A 224 -11.13 22.64 19.00
C GLN A 224 -11.32 23.53 17.78
N LEU A 225 -12.57 23.83 17.38
CA LEU A 225 -12.86 24.79 16.32
C LEU A 225 -12.11 26.11 16.48
N GLN A 226 -12.21 26.71 17.66
CA GLN A 226 -11.60 28.01 17.91
C GLN A 226 -10.08 27.92 17.88
N VAL A 227 -9.51 26.84 18.44
CA VAL A 227 -8.05 26.64 18.38
C VAL A 227 -7.56 26.43 16.95
N VAL A 228 -8.28 25.67 16.11
CA VAL A 228 -7.92 25.50 14.69
C VAL A 228 -8.01 26.83 13.95
N GLN A 229 -9.08 27.61 14.18
CA GLN A 229 -9.21 28.95 13.61
C GLN A 229 -8.10 29.90 14.09
N ASP A 230 -7.69 29.81 15.34
CA ASP A 230 -6.58 30.60 15.89
C ASP A 230 -5.23 30.20 15.25
N ILE A 231 -5.01 28.91 14.97
CA ILE A 231 -3.83 28.43 14.24
C ILE A 231 -3.85 28.93 12.79
N GLN A 232 -4.99 28.83 12.10
CA GLN A 232 -5.13 29.33 10.72
C GLN A 232 -4.86 30.84 10.61
N ASN A 233 -5.27 31.59 11.62
CA ASN A 233 -5.16 33.05 11.67
C ASN A 233 -3.94 33.54 12.47
N GLU A 234 -2.94 32.68 12.73
CA GLU A 234 -1.77 33.05 13.53
C GLU A 234 -1.07 34.28 12.90
N PRO A 235 -1.01 35.43 13.62
CA PRO A 235 -0.68 36.71 13.01
C PRO A 235 0.81 36.98 12.83
N GLN A 236 1.71 36.17 13.41
CA GLN A 236 3.15 36.41 13.35
C GLN A 236 3.78 35.76 12.12
N ALA A 237 3.42 34.51 11.85
CA ALA A 237 3.98 33.69 10.79
C ALA A 237 3.00 33.53 9.62
N HIS A 238 1.68 33.60 9.82
CA HIS A 238 0.69 33.26 8.78
C HIS A 238 1.01 31.92 8.08
N GLU A 239 1.48 30.95 8.86
CA GLU A 239 2.03 29.70 8.33
C GLU A 239 1.01 28.92 7.50
N PHE A 240 -0.23 28.88 7.95
CA PHE A 240 -1.33 28.27 7.22
C PHE A 240 -1.48 28.87 5.81
N PHE A 241 -1.56 30.20 5.71
CA PHE A 241 -1.67 30.86 4.39
C PHE A 241 -0.43 30.68 3.51
N GLN A 242 0.76 30.55 4.09
CA GLN A 242 1.96 30.19 3.33
C GLN A 242 1.86 28.76 2.79
N HIS A 243 1.40 27.82 3.61
CA HIS A 243 1.23 26.42 3.21
C HIS A 243 0.17 26.27 2.11
N GLU A 244 -1.01 26.88 2.29
CA GLU A 244 -2.08 26.92 1.28
C GLU A 244 -1.59 27.54 -0.04
N THR A 245 -0.81 28.62 0.03
CA THR A 245 -0.19 29.21 -1.16
C THR A 245 0.71 28.20 -1.86
N ASP A 246 1.58 27.50 -1.14
CA ASP A 246 2.48 26.51 -1.74
C ASP A 246 1.72 25.34 -2.36
N LEU A 247 0.68 24.83 -1.70
CA LEU A 247 -0.20 23.78 -2.22
C LEU A 247 -0.85 24.19 -3.55
N LEU A 248 -1.34 25.42 -3.67
CA LEU A 248 -1.94 25.93 -4.91
C LEU A 248 -0.91 26.08 -6.04
N TYR A 249 0.33 26.46 -5.70
CA TYR A 249 1.43 26.47 -6.66
C TYR A 249 1.78 25.05 -7.12
N GLN A 250 1.82 24.07 -6.21
CA GLN A 250 2.08 22.69 -6.56
C GLN A 250 0.95 22.11 -7.43
N GLN A 251 -0.30 22.39 -7.09
CA GLN A 251 -1.46 21.88 -7.81
C GLN A 251 -1.55 22.44 -9.24
N TYR A 252 -1.44 23.76 -9.41
CA TYR A 252 -1.71 24.40 -10.71
C TYR A 252 -0.43 24.72 -11.50
N LEU A 253 0.69 24.99 -10.84
CA LEU A 253 1.94 25.32 -11.51
C LEU A 253 2.98 24.19 -11.47
N HIS A 254 2.68 23.08 -10.78
CA HIS A 254 3.52 21.88 -10.67
C HIS A 254 4.92 22.17 -10.12
N ARG A 255 5.01 23.15 -9.23
CA ARG A 255 6.24 23.54 -8.52
C ARG A 255 5.89 24.14 -7.17
N THR A 256 6.88 24.23 -6.28
CA THR A 256 6.74 25.02 -5.05
C THR A 256 6.69 26.52 -5.36
N ALA A 257 6.00 27.27 -4.51
CA ALA A 257 6.00 28.70 -4.53
C ALA A 257 7.41 29.24 -4.22
N ASP A 258 7.86 30.21 -5.00
CA ASP A 258 9.07 30.97 -4.67
C ASP A 258 8.75 32.02 -3.58
N PRO A 259 9.76 32.63 -2.93
CA PRO A 259 9.51 33.58 -1.84
C PRO A 259 8.59 34.76 -2.20
N SER A 260 8.58 35.19 -3.46
CA SER A 260 7.71 36.29 -3.91
C SER A 260 6.27 35.82 -4.12
N GLY A 261 6.09 34.61 -4.66
CA GLY A 261 4.81 33.94 -4.76
C GLY A 261 4.17 33.71 -3.39
N LEU A 262 4.94 33.16 -2.43
CA LEU A 262 4.50 32.98 -1.03
C LEU A 262 4.03 34.29 -0.40
N THR A 263 4.83 35.36 -0.55
CA THR A 263 4.46 36.69 -0.02
C THR A 263 3.16 37.20 -0.65
N THR A 264 3.00 37.00 -1.96
CA THR A 264 1.81 37.46 -2.70
C THR A 264 0.55 36.73 -2.26
N GLY A 265 0.61 35.40 -2.19
CA GLY A 265 -0.52 34.57 -1.74
C GLY A 265 -0.87 34.81 -0.28
N THR A 266 0.13 34.87 0.61
CA THR A 266 -0.09 35.15 2.03
C THR A 266 -0.80 36.49 2.23
N ASN A 267 -0.33 37.57 1.60
CA ASN A 267 -0.98 38.88 1.72
C ASN A 267 -2.39 38.89 1.12
N PHE A 268 -2.63 38.10 0.07
CA PHE A 268 -3.94 37.96 -0.54
C PHE A 268 -4.94 37.29 0.43
N PHE A 269 -4.54 36.20 1.10
CA PHE A 269 -5.38 35.52 2.09
C PHE A 269 -5.58 36.35 3.36
N VAL A 270 -4.55 37.05 3.84
CA VAL A 270 -4.67 38.01 4.96
C VAL A 270 -5.68 39.13 4.65
N ALA A 271 -5.80 39.52 3.39
CA ALA A 271 -6.79 40.51 2.95
C ALA A 271 -8.22 39.95 2.79
N GLY A 272 -8.45 38.67 3.09
CA GLY A 272 -9.75 37.99 2.99
C GLY A 272 -10.05 37.43 1.60
N GLY A 273 -9.03 37.25 0.75
CA GLY A 273 -9.19 36.55 -0.53
C GLY A 273 -9.49 35.06 -0.33
N THR A 274 -10.22 34.46 -1.28
CA THR A 274 -10.58 33.03 -1.26
C THR A 274 -9.58 32.17 -2.04
N VAL A 275 -9.53 30.87 -1.75
CA VAL A 275 -8.66 29.92 -2.46
C VAL A 275 -8.93 29.94 -3.96
N GLU A 276 -10.20 29.92 -4.38
CA GLU A 276 -10.55 29.92 -5.81
C GLU A 276 -10.20 31.22 -6.52
N GLN A 277 -10.27 32.36 -5.83
CA GLN A 277 -9.80 33.63 -6.40
C GLN A 277 -8.29 33.61 -6.62
N PHE A 278 -7.52 33.11 -5.66
CA PHE A 278 -6.08 32.98 -5.82
C PHE A 278 -5.71 31.97 -6.91
N ALA A 279 -6.35 30.80 -6.89
CA ALA A 279 -6.20 29.76 -7.91
C ALA A 279 -6.52 30.30 -9.32
N THR A 280 -7.56 31.14 -9.45
CA THR A 280 -7.90 31.82 -10.72
C THR A 280 -6.73 32.67 -11.23
N PHE A 281 -6.00 33.38 -10.36
CA PHE A 281 -4.81 34.13 -10.76
C PHE A 281 -3.69 33.20 -11.25
N LEU A 282 -3.50 32.04 -10.59
CA LEU A 282 -2.46 31.08 -11.00
C LEU A 282 -2.78 30.42 -12.34
N VAL A 283 -3.98 29.87 -12.52
CA VAL A 283 -4.37 29.15 -13.74
C VAL A 283 -4.50 30.06 -14.96
N THR A 284 -4.66 31.37 -14.75
CA THR A 284 -4.68 32.36 -15.83
C THR A 284 -3.36 33.11 -16.01
N SER A 285 -2.35 32.77 -15.21
CA SER A 285 -1.04 33.40 -15.28
C SER A 285 -0.33 33.10 -16.61
N PRO A 286 0.60 33.97 -17.04
CA PRO A 286 1.49 33.68 -18.15
C PRO A 286 2.31 32.42 -17.94
N GLU A 287 2.64 32.08 -16.69
CA GLU A 287 3.41 30.89 -16.34
C GLU A 287 2.62 29.62 -16.65
N PHE A 288 1.41 29.48 -16.10
CA PHE A 288 0.54 28.34 -16.38
C PHE A 288 0.39 28.10 -17.89
N ASN A 289 0.14 29.17 -18.64
CA ASN A 289 -0.02 29.09 -20.09
C ASN A 289 1.25 28.61 -20.82
N GLN A 290 2.43 28.95 -20.33
CA GLN A 290 3.70 28.58 -20.96
C GLN A 290 4.21 27.20 -20.55
N THR A 291 3.98 26.79 -19.30
CA THR A 291 4.56 25.56 -18.75
C THR A 291 3.60 24.38 -18.84
N GLN A 292 2.30 24.60 -18.68
CA GLN A 292 1.30 23.53 -18.61
C GLN A 292 0.51 23.34 -19.91
N THR A 293 0.65 24.25 -20.87
CA THR A 293 -0.19 24.28 -22.06
C THR A 293 0.64 24.57 -23.31
N ASN A 294 0.05 24.42 -24.49
CA ASN A 294 0.67 24.85 -25.75
C ASN A 294 0.23 26.28 -26.17
N GLY A 295 -0.43 27.00 -25.27
CA GLY A 295 -0.98 28.33 -25.51
C GLY A 295 -2.42 28.35 -26.02
N SER A 296 -2.94 27.24 -26.55
CA SER A 296 -4.33 27.16 -27.04
C SER A 296 -5.35 27.13 -25.90
N ASN A 297 -6.59 27.53 -26.18
CA ASN A 297 -7.69 27.40 -25.21
C ASN A 297 -7.99 25.93 -24.88
N ASP A 298 -7.90 25.03 -25.85
CA ASP A 298 -8.19 23.60 -25.64
C ASP A 298 -7.15 22.93 -24.74
N SER A 299 -5.86 23.24 -24.93
CA SER A 299 -4.80 22.70 -24.06
C SER A 299 -4.87 23.29 -22.66
N TRP A 300 -5.17 24.58 -22.56
CA TRP A 300 -5.42 25.24 -21.27
C TRP A 300 -6.61 24.64 -20.53
N LEU A 301 -7.73 24.43 -21.22
CA LEU A 301 -8.94 23.87 -20.63
C LEU A 301 -8.70 22.45 -20.12
N ASN A 302 -8.02 21.61 -20.91
CA ASN A 302 -7.70 20.25 -20.48
C ASN A 302 -6.73 20.21 -19.29
N ALA A 303 -5.67 21.01 -19.30
CA ALA A 303 -4.74 21.09 -18.17
C ALA A 303 -5.47 21.55 -16.90
N PHE A 304 -6.26 22.61 -17.01
CA PHE A 304 -7.02 23.13 -15.88
C PHE A 304 -8.07 22.13 -15.34
N TYR A 305 -8.79 21.44 -16.22
CA TYR A 305 -9.72 20.37 -15.81
C TYR A 305 -8.99 19.22 -15.10
N GLN A 306 -7.81 18.84 -15.58
CA GLN A 306 -7.02 17.79 -14.95
C GLN A 306 -6.54 18.19 -13.55
N ASP A 307 -6.05 19.42 -13.39
CA ASP A 307 -5.54 19.92 -12.11
C ASP A 307 -6.66 20.21 -11.09
N ALA A 308 -7.81 20.73 -11.55
CA ALA A 308 -8.92 21.12 -10.67
C ALA A 308 -9.91 19.98 -10.36
N LEU A 309 -10.11 19.04 -11.29
CA LEU A 309 -11.18 18.02 -11.24
C LEU A 309 -10.67 16.59 -11.44
N GLY A 310 -9.37 16.38 -11.65
CA GLY A 310 -8.78 15.05 -11.83
C GLY A 310 -9.15 14.34 -13.14
N ARG A 311 -9.79 15.03 -14.10
CA ARG A 311 -10.26 14.44 -15.36
C ARG A 311 -10.08 15.38 -16.54
N SER A 312 -10.10 14.84 -17.76
CA SER A 312 -10.17 15.66 -18.98
C SER A 312 -11.58 16.21 -19.22
N VAL A 313 -11.67 17.29 -20.00
CA VAL A 313 -12.97 17.81 -20.46
C VAL A 313 -13.59 16.84 -21.46
N ASP A 314 -14.89 16.56 -21.33
CA ASP A 314 -15.60 15.72 -22.30
C ASP A 314 -15.93 16.50 -23.58
N ALA A 315 -16.35 15.78 -24.63
CA ALA A 315 -16.61 16.37 -25.94
C ALA A 315 -17.73 17.42 -25.94
N ALA A 316 -18.75 17.27 -25.08
CA ALA A 316 -19.86 18.23 -25.00
C ALA A 316 -19.43 19.48 -24.24
N GLY A 317 -18.70 19.31 -23.12
CA GLY A 317 -18.09 20.40 -22.37
C GLY A 317 -17.12 21.22 -23.23
N GLN A 318 -16.25 20.55 -24.00
CA GLN A 318 -15.33 21.20 -24.93
C GLN A 318 -16.09 22.08 -25.93
N ALA A 319 -17.10 21.53 -26.61
CA ALA A 319 -17.88 22.27 -27.60
C ALA A 319 -18.61 23.49 -26.99
N ALA A 320 -19.09 23.38 -25.74
CA ALA A 320 -19.74 24.49 -25.04
C ALA A 320 -18.74 25.60 -24.70
N TRP A 321 -17.55 25.26 -24.19
CA TRP A 321 -16.51 26.24 -23.88
C TRP A 321 -15.92 26.88 -25.14
N ASP A 322 -15.78 26.15 -26.23
CA ASP A 322 -15.35 26.71 -27.52
C ASP A 322 -16.30 27.81 -28.01
N GLN A 323 -17.61 27.59 -27.86
CA GLN A 323 -18.62 28.60 -28.16
C GLN A 323 -18.51 29.81 -27.23
N ALA A 324 -18.25 29.60 -25.94
CA ALA A 324 -18.04 30.68 -24.98
C ALA A 324 -16.79 31.52 -25.32
N PHE A 325 -15.68 30.87 -25.67
CA PHE A 325 -14.48 31.56 -26.13
C PHE A 325 -14.72 32.33 -27.44
N ALA A 326 -15.47 31.75 -28.39
CA ALA A 326 -15.88 32.44 -29.62
C ALA A 326 -16.77 33.67 -29.33
N ALA A 327 -17.53 33.66 -28.24
CA ALA A 327 -18.33 34.77 -27.76
C ALA A 327 -17.52 35.81 -26.93
N GLY A 328 -16.22 35.61 -26.75
CA GLY A 328 -15.32 36.55 -26.06
C GLY A 328 -15.19 36.33 -24.55
N VAL A 329 -15.68 35.21 -24.01
CA VAL A 329 -15.45 34.84 -22.61
C VAL A 329 -13.96 34.60 -22.39
N THR A 330 -13.41 35.16 -21.31
CA THR A 330 -11.99 35.04 -20.97
C THR A 330 -11.72 33.77 -20.16
N ARG A 331 -10.46 33.29 -20.17
CA ARG A 331 -10.04 32.17 -19.31
C ARG A 331 -10.31 32.38 -17.83
N ALA A 332 -10.17 33.62 -17.34
CA ALA A 332 -10.50 33.96 -15.95
C ALA A 332 -11.99 33.78 -15.65
N GLN A 333 -12.87 34.16 -16.59
CA GLN A 333 -14.31 33.95 -16.44
C GLN A 333 -14.67 32.45 -16.50
N VAL A 334 -14.00 31.67 -17.35
CA VAL A 334 -14.17 30.21 -17.41
C VAL A 334 -13.68 29.55 -16.11
N ALA A 335 -12.49 29.91 -15.62
CA ALA A 335 -11.95 29.40 -14.37
C ALA A 335 -12.86 29.69 -13.18
N THR A 336 -13.33 30.95 -13.07
CA THR A 336 -14.31 31.35 -12.04
C THR A 336 -15.59 30.51 -12.13
N ALA A 337 -16.10 30.25 -13.34
CA ALA A 337 -17.32 29.46 -13.53
C ALA A 337 -17.13 28.00 -13.13
N ILE A 338 -15.99 27.40 -13.42
CA ILE A 338 -15.66 26.01 -13.06
C ILE A 338 -15.47 25.89 -11.55
N PHE A 339 -14.72 26.80 -10.93
CA PHE A 339 -14.55 26.84 -9.48
C PHE A 339 -15.87 27.09 -8.72
N ALA A 340 -16.82 27.79 -9.33
CA ALA A 340 -18.15 27.97 -8.74
C ALA A 340 -19.08 26.76 -8.92
N SER A 341 -18.70 25.77 -9.75
CA SER A 341 -19.56 24.65 -10.14
C SER A 341 -19.76 23.62 -9.02
N ASP A 342 -20.86 22.88 -9.10
CA ASP A 342 -21.16 21.77 -8.19
C ASP A 342 -20.08 20.69 -8.25
N GLU A 343 -19.56 20.42 -9.45
CA GLU A 343 -18.55 19.40 -9.67
C GLU A 343 -17.25 19.73 -8.94
N TYR A 344 -16.76 20.97 -9.08
CA TYR A 344 -15.55 21.39 -8.36
C TYR A 344 -15.75 21.34 -6.84
N ARG A 345 -16.88 21.85 -6.34
CA ARG A 345 -17.16 21.85 -4.89
C ARG A 345 -17.26 20.44 -4.33
N GLN A 346 -17.84 19.51 -5.07
CA GLN A 346 -17.91 18.10 -4.67
C GLN A 346 -16.53 17.46 -4.65
N HIS A 347 -15.74 17.67 -5.71
CA HIS A 347 -14.37 17.16 -5.79
C HIS A 347 -13.48 17.73 -4.67
N LEU A 348 -13.59 19.03 -4.38
CA LEU A 348 -12.90 19.67 -3.24
C LEU A 348 -13.29 19.01 -1.92
N VAL A 349 -14.59 18.86 -1.64
CA VAL A 349 -15.05 18.22 -0.40
C VAL A 349 -14.57 16.77 -0.32
N GLU A 350 -14.66 16.00 -1.39
CA GLU A 350 -14.14 14.62 -1.45
C GLU A 350 -12.64 14.58 -1.11
N SER A 351 -11.85 15.48 -1.70
CA SER A 351 -10.41 15.56 -1.40
C SER A 351 -10.11 15.93 0.05
N MET A 352 -10.91 16.80 0.67
CA MET A 352 -10.76 17.16 2.07
C MET A 352 -11.13 15.99 3.00
N TYR A 353 -12.12 15.17 2.65
CA TYR A 353 -12.45 13.96 3.41
C TYR A 353 -11.30 12.96 3.39
N GLU A 354 -10.69 12.74 2.23
CA GLU A 354 -9.54 11.84 2.11
C GLU A 354 -8.32 12.36 2.86
N HIS A 355 -8.10 13.68 2.85
CA HIS A 355 -6.92 14.31 3.46
C HIS A 355 -7.03 14.48 4.98
N PHE A 356 -8.20 14.86 5.50
CA PHE A 356 -8.36 15.12 6.94
C PHE A 356 -9.00 13.96 7.71
N LEU A 357 -9.76 13.07 7.05
CA LEU A 357 -10.54 12.01 7.71
C LEU A 357 -10.16 10.59 7.24
N ASP A 358 -9.20 10.44 6.33
CA ASP A 358 -8.68 9.21 5.72
C ASP A 358 -9.74 8.25 5.17
N ARG A 359 -10.86 8.83 4.73
CA ARG A 359 -11.96 8.06 4.17
C ARG A 359 -12.67 8.81 3.05
N PRO A 360 -13.39 8.08 2.19
CA PRO A 360 -14.32 8.71 1.27
C PRO A 360 -15.42 9.48 2.00
N SER A 361 -15.87 10.57 1.37
CA SER A 361 -17.05 11.29 1.83
C SER A 361 -18.30 10.41 1.78
N ASP A 362 -19.21 10.60 2.74
CA ASP A 362 -20.54 9.99 2.69
C ASP A 362 -21.54 10.95 2.01
N PRO A 363 -22.65 10.45 1.43
CA PRO A 363 -23.59 11.29 0.69
C PRO A 363 -24.19 12.46 1.50
N GLY A 364 -24.32 12.30 2.82
CA GLY A 364 -24.86 13.34 3.70
C GLY A 364 -23.84 14.45 3.94
N GLY A 365 -22.62 14.07 4.30
CA GLY A 365 -21.48 14.98 4.45
C GLY A 365 -21.18 15.76 3.18
N LEU A 366 -21.07 15.07 2.04
CA LEU A 366 -20.81 15.69 0.73
C LEU A 366 -21.86 16.77 0.39
N ALA A 367 -23.15 16.45 0.58
CA ALA A 367 -24.23 17.38 0.31
C ALA A 367 -24.21 18.60 1.25
N ALA A 368 -23.92 18.38 2.55
CA ALA A 368 -23.89 19.45 3.54
C ALA A 368 -22.77 20.46 3.26
N TRP A 369 -21.54 19.99 3.07
CA TRP A 369 -20.38 20.85 2.82
C TRP A 369 -20.44 21.53 1.45
N THR A 370 -20.88 20.82 0.41
CA THR A 370 -21.14 21.44 -0.90
C THR A 370 -22.19 22.55 -0.79
N GLY A 371 -23.21 22.37 0.05
CA GLY A 371 -24.22 23.39 0.34
C GLY A 371 -23.65 24.63 1.01
N GLN A 372 -22.73 24.47 1.97
CA GLN A 372 -22.04 25.59 2.63
C GLN A 372 -21.21 26.40 1.64
N LEU A 373 -20.42 25.72 0.81
CA LEU A 373 -19.62 26.35 -0.24
C LEU A 373 -20.48 27.16 -1.23
N LYS A 374 -21.67 26.67 -1.59
CA LYS A 374 -22.63 27.39 -2.43
C LYS A 374 -23.18 28.67 -1.78
N LEU A 375 -23.25 28.71 -0.45
CA LEU A 375 -23.72 29.86 0.31
C LEU A 375 -22.61 30.87 0.61
N GLY A 376 -21.39 30.63 0.10
CA GLY A 376 -20.24 31.52 0.29
C GLY A 376 -19.33 31.13 1.47
N GLY A 377 -19.50 29.93 2.03
CA GLY A 377 -18.52 29.35 2.94
C GLY A 377 -17.17 29.16 2.23
N THR A 378 -16.09 29.29 2.99
CA THR A 378 -14.71 29.21 2.51
C THR A 378 -14.08 27.85 2.79
N ASP A 379 -13.06 27.47 2.03
CA ASP A 379 -12.23 26.29 2.27
C ASP A 379 -11.71 26.25 3.71
N PHE A 380 -11.31 27.40 4.26
CA PHE A 380 -10.76 27.49 5.61
C PHE A 380 -11.79 27.17 6.69
N GLU A 381 -13.04 27.60 6.50
CA GLU A 381 -14.17 27.25 7.38
C GLU A 381 -14.51 25.76 7.27
N LEU A 382 -14.40 25.17 6.07
CA LEU A 382 -14.57 23.73 5.87
C LEU A 382 -13.47 22.95 6.59
N ILE A 383 -12.20 23.31 6.42
CA ILE A 383 -11.07 22.68 7.11
C ILE A 383 -11.26 22.75 8.62
N ALA A 384 -11.58 23.93 9.15
CA ALA A 384 -11.83 24.11 10.58
C ALA A 384 -13.04 23.30 11.07
N GLY A 385 -14.09 23.18 10.25
CA GLY A 385 -15.28 22.39 10.57
C GLY A 385 -15.06 20.88 10.50
N MET A 386 -14.25 20.38 9.57
CA MET A 386 -13.92 18.96 9.43
C MET A 386 -12.94 18.49 10.51
N THR A 387 -12.05 19.37 10.96
CA THR A 387 -11.10 19.13 12.05
C THR A 387 -11.68 19.38 13.45
N ASP A 388 -12.90 19.91 13.58
CA ASP A 388 -13.56 20.19 14.87
C ASP A 388 -14.51 19.07 15.38
N THR A 389 -14.50 18.92 16.72
CA THR A 389 -15.21 18.02 17.65
C THR A 389 -16.70 17.68 17.46
N THR A 390 -17.45 18.18 16.46
CA THR A 390 -18.70 17.48 16.09
C THR A 390 -18.43 16.26 15.20
N SER A 391 -17.23 16.23 14.61
CA SER A 391 -16.59 15.06 14.03
C SER A 391 -15.81 14.32 15.13
N GLN A 392 -16.49 13.47 15.90
CA GLN A 392 -15.83 12.48 16.78
C GLN A 392 -14.76 11.67 16.01
N GLU A 393 -14.86 11.65 14.69
CA GLU A 393 -14.00 10.97 13.73
C GLU A 393 -12.57 11.52 13.65
N PHE A 394 -12.35 12.83 13.49
CA PHE A 394 -10.98 13.39 13.48
C PHE A 394 -10.28 13.10 14.82
N PHE A 395 -10.99 13.32 15.93
CA PHE A 395 -10.47 12.97 17.25
C PHE A 395 -10.25 11.46 17.45
N ASN A 396 -11.08 10.61 16.84
CA ASN A 396 -10.95 9.15 16.92
C ASN A 396 -9.74 8.63 16.14
N LYS A 397 -9.27 9.31 15.08
CA LYS A 397 -7.96 9.03 14.46
C LYS A 397 -6.84 9.10 15.50
N THR A 398 -6.93 10.11 16.36
CA THR A 398 -5.97 10.38 17.46
C THR A 398 -6.23 9.55 18.73
N ALA A 399 -7.31 8.77 18.79
CA ALA A 399 -7.70 7.99 19.96
C ALA A 399 -6.82 6.72 20.09
N PRO A 400 -6.61 6.20 21.32
CA PRO A 400 -5.68 5.10 21.57
C PRO A 400 -6.10 3.74 21.01
#